data_AF-A0AA87Y1X7-F1
#
_entry.id   AF-A0AA87Y1X7-F1
#
_cell.length_a   1.000
_cell.length_b   1.000
_cell.length_c   1.000
_cell.angle_alpha   90.00
_cell.angle_beta   90.00
_cell.angle_gamma   90.00
#
_symmetry.space_group_name_H-M   'P 1'
#
loop_
_entity.id
_entity.type
_entity.pdbx_description
1 polymer ?
#
loop_
_entity_poly.entity_id
_entity_poly.type
_entity_poly.pdbx_seq_one_letter_code
_entity_poly.pdbx_strand_id
1 'polypeptide(L)'
;MTRSTREWAAPGHGMMQAVVSISFPISNLMRLPGTRYQEPGWEAVRKLLGQVSLAAFRHCDLAQLADPARQAAMLDWYTDAVAAGLRSASRSPRGTAPGNSYGDSAGDLALALLFELQAQPAYFAAFATALGAAIPATTPAGQADDGPAWQHAAGEALLRKKVNDMFATLRDKVDADHYQAATGQPCTPNRIYTYRMLDMAYAAIAQVFAGWPGTAQQVAAILGREAEGMPIEVRRMKSIAQCQAAWVINWSATLERFTGSPGPLHTKSKRFASLRNSADKIGAMLAEIGDYEELSANRDDDGWRRDGDDAAAWLDELDRVAAAACPHGEADRILAPMDADDESGDEQPAVSTAPGYDGMPGHAAALAALNDEALPVRLAVYLKLLGPADDSYPDDWRDAGTGELPTLQRLAERGGMSVPTLRKRRNAVLERLTGLTGEHHEP
;
A
#
# COMPACT_ATOMS: atom_id res chain seq x y z
N MET A 1 -19.75 -45.62 39.47
CA MET A 1 -18.72 -46.66 39.25
C MET A 1 -18.09 -46.47 37.87
N THR A 2 -16.92 -45.81 37.86
CA THR A 2 -15.67 -46.24 37.20
C THR A 2 -15.63 -46.93 35.82
N ARG A 3 -14.72 -46.33 35.00
CA ARG A 3 -13.83 -46.85 33.92
C ARG A 3 -14.41 -46.91 32.50
N SER A 4 -13.90 -46.18 31.49
CA SER A 4 -12.52 -45.95 30.96
C SER A 4 -12.04 -47.01 29.98
N THR A 5 -11.93 -46.64 28.69
CA THR A 5 -10.85 -46.93 27.70
C THR A 5 -11.21 -46.15 26.42
N ARG A 6 -10.57 -45.00 26.11
CA ARG A 6 -9.46 -44.82 25.14
C ARG A 6 -9.54 -45.77 23.94
N GLU A 7 -9.54 -45.24 22.71
CA GLU A 7 -8.39 -45.35 21.79
C GLU A 7 -8.59 -44.71 20.37
N TRP A 8 -7.61 -43.86 20.01
CA TRP A 8 -7.02 -43.57 18.69
C TRP A 8 -7.60 -42.44 17.83
N ALA A 9 -7.15 -41.23 18.19
CA ALA A 9 -6.94 -40.13 17.26
C ALA A 9 -5.69 -40.42 16.39
N ALA A 10 -5.81 -40.26 15.06
CA ALA A 10 -4.69 -40.14 14.14
C ALA A 10 -4.76 -38.78 13.42
N PRO A 11 -3.63 -38.09 13.19
CA PRO A 11 -3.59 -36.68 12.85
C PRO A 11 -3.46 -36.47 11.33
N GLY A 12 -4.53 -36.04 10.67
CA GLY A 12 -4.49 -35.64 9.27
C GLY A 12 -4.28 -34.13 9.12
N HIS A 13 -3.05 -33.70 8.85
CA HIS A 13 -2.70 -32.32 8.53
C HIS A 13 -3.39 -31.86 7.23
N GLY A 14 -4.63 -31.39 7.36
CA GLY A 14 -5.31 -30.54 6.39
C GLY A 14 -4.88 -29.09 6.60
N MET A 15 -3.65 -28.75 6.20
CA MET A 15 -3.20 -27.36 6.14
C MET A 15 -3.81 -26.73 4.87
N MET A 16 -5.14 -26.58 4.86
CA MET A 16 -5.82 -25.63 3.98
C MET A 16 -5.24 -24.27 4.34
N GLN A 17 -4.58 -23.65 3.36
CA GLN A 17 -4.28 -22.24 3.38
C GLN A 17 -5.61 -21.49 3.57
N ALA A 18 -5.94 -21.15 4.81
CA ALA A 18 -6.80 -20.02 5.10
C ALA A 18 -5.96 -18.77 4.81
N VAL A 19 -5.78 -18.47 3.52
CA VAL A 19 -5.53 -17.09 3.11
C VAL A 19 -6.86 -16.40 3.41
N VAL A 20 -6.87 -15.63 4.50
CA VAL A 20 -7.94 -14.70 4.79
C VAL A 20 -8.19 -13.93 3.49
N SER A 21 -9.38 -14.07 2.91
CA SER A 21 -9.80 -13.21 1.79
C SER A 21 -10.03 -11.82 2.36
N ILE A 22 -8.93 -11.10 2.56
CA ILE A 22 -8.93 -9.67 2.83
C ILE A 22 -9.02 -9.01 1.47
N SER A 23 -10.17 -8.40 1.15
CA SER A 23 -10.33 -7.62 -0.07
C SER A 23 -9.55 -6.31 0.07
N PHE A 24 -8.32 -6.30 -0.39
CA PHE A 24 -7.56 -5.06 -0.60
C PHE A 24 -7.93 -4.46 -1.96
N PRO A 25 -8.12 -3.13 -2.07
CA PRO A 25 -8.09 -2.49 -3.37
C PRO A 25 -6.71 -2.73 -3.99
N ILE A 26 -6.71 -3.22 -5.23
CA ILE A 26 -5.48 -3.65 -5.91
C ILE A 26 -4.48 -2.49 -6.10
N SER A 27 -4.95 -1.24 -5.96
CA SER A 27 -4.17 -0.01 -6.10
C SER A 27 -3.08 0.19 -5.02
N ASN A 28 -3.17 -0.43 -3.83
CA ASN A 28 -2.28 -0.15 -2.68
C ASN A 28 -1.34 -1.33 -2.32
N LEU A 29 -0.89 -2.12 -3.29
CA LEU A 29 -0.09 -3.32 -3.04
C LEU A 29 1.27 -3.26 -3.71
N MET A 30 2.21 -4.04 -3.19
CA MET A 30 3.59 -4.15 -3.65
C MET A 30 3.74 -4.08 -5.18
N ARG A 31 4.46 -3.04 -5.63
CA ARG A 31 4.91 -2.83 -7.01
C ARG A 31 6.43 -3.00 -7.09
N LEU A 32 6.91 -4.22 -6.87
CA LEU A 32 8.32 -4.48 -7.12
C LEU A 32 8.60 -4.41 -8.63
N PRO A 33 9.73 -3.84 -9.06
CA PRO A 33 10.07 -3.70 -10.47
C PRO A 33 10.02 -5.04 -11.19
N GLY A 34 9.34 -5.05 -12.34
CA GLY A 34 9.20 -6.25 -13.19
C GLY A 34 8.24 -7.32 -12.66
N THR A 35 7.77 -7.25 -11.42
CA THR A 35 6.85 -8.25 -10.88
C THR A 35 5.42 -8.03 -11.39
N ARG A 36 4.75 -9.09 -11.83
CA ARG A 36 3.38 -9.02 -12.39
C ARG A 36 2.34 -9.72 -11.54
N TYR A 37 2.73 -10.69 -10.72
CA TYR A 37 1.80 -11.51 -9.95
C TYR A 37 1.66 -11.03 -8.50
N GLN A 38 0.68 -10.17 -8.28
CA GLN A 38 0.33 -9.63 -6.95
C GLN A 38 -0.64 -10.57 -6.22
N GLU A 39 -0.57 -10.63 -4.88
CA GLU A 39 -1.32 -11.63 -4.09
C GLU A 39 -2.85 -11.51 -4.22
N PRO A 40 -3.47 -10.32 -4.25
CA PRO A 40 -4.93 -10.22 -4.38
C PRO A 40 -5.48 -10.73 -5.71
N GLY A 41 -4.75 -10.58 -6.81
CA GLY A 41 -5.14 -11.15 -8.11
C GLY A 41 -4.69 -12.61 -8.30
N TRP A 42 -3.65 -13.05 -7.58
CA TRP A 42 -3.10 -14.40 -7.70
C TRP A 42 -4.12 -15.49 -7.42
N GLU A 43 -5.01 -15.30 -6.44
CA GLU A 43 -6.02 -16.30 -6.11
C GLU A 43 -6.97 -16.57 -7.28
N ALA A 44 -7.32 -15.54 -8.07
CA ALA A 44 -8.13 -15.69 -9.27
C ALA A 44 -7.36 -16.42 -10.38
N VAL A 45 -6.09 -16.04 -10.61
CA VAL A 45 -5.17 -16.70 -11.56
C VAL A 45 -5.01 -18.18 -11.24
N ARG A 46 -4.68 -18.50 -9.99
CA ARG A 46 -4.50 -19.87 -9.47
C ARG A 46 -5.76 -20.72 -9.66
N LYS A 47 -6.93 -20.18 -9.29
CA LYS A 47 -8.21 -20.87 -9.48
C LYS A 47 -8.53 -21.12 -10.95
N LEU A 48 -8.23 -20.16 -11.81
CA LEU A 48 -8.43 -20.28 -13.26
C LEU A 48 -7.56 -21.41 -13.81
N LEU A 49 -6.23 -21.33 -13.59
CA LEU A 49 -5.25 -22.34 -14.02
C LEU A 49 -5.59 -23.74 -13.51
N GLY A 50 -5.92 -23.87 -12.22
CA GLY A 50 -6.33 -25.13 -11.63
C GLY A 50 -7.58 -25.70 -12.28
N GLN A 51 -8.60 -24.88 -12.54
CA GLN A 51 -9.83 -25.32 -13.20
C GLN A 51 -9.59 -25.81 -14.63
N VAL A 52 -8.89 -25.04 -15.45
CA VAL A 52 -8.66 -25.39 -16.87
C VAL A 52 -7.70 -26.57 -17.02
N SER A 53 -6.74 -26.71 -16.11
CA SER A 53 -5.80 -27.83 -16.09
C SER A 53 -6.50 -29.13 -15.74
N LEU A 54 -7.39 -29.12 -14.75
CA LEU A 54 -8.20 -30.29 -14.44
C LEU A 54 -9.10 -30.69 -15.61
N ALA A 55 -9.69 -29.71 -16.30
CA ALA A 55 -10.48 -29.99 -17.50
C ALA A 55 -9.63 -30.58 -18.63
N ALA A 56 -8.40 -30.11 -18.84
CA ALA A 56 -7.47 -30.67 -19.80
C ALA A 56 -7.11 -32.13 -19.45
N PHE A 57 -6.73 -32.40 -18.20
CA PHE A 57 -6.32 -33.73 -17.76
C PHE A 57 -7.42 -34.79 -17.80
N ARG A 58 -8.71 -34.40 -17.81
CA ARG A 58 -9.81 -35.35 -18.07
C ARG A 58 -9.75 -36.01 -19.45
N HIS A 59 -9.03 -35.41 -20.40
CA HIS A 59 -8.88 -35.90 -21.77
C HIS A 59 -7.51 -36.54 -22.03
N CYS A 60 -6.74 -36.80 -20.96
CA CYS A 60 -5.38 -37.31 -21.04
C CYS A 60 -5.24 -38.61 -20.26
N ASP A 61 -4.45 -39.56 -20.79
CA ASP A 61 -3.94 -40.65 -19.99
C ASP A 61 -2.73 -40.18 -19.17
N LEU A 62 -2.93 -39.96 -17.87
CA LEU A 62 -1.86 -39.49 -16.97
C LEU A 62 -0.69 -40.47 -16.84
N ALA A 63 -0.83 -41.74 -17.25
CA ALA A 63 0.29 -42.66 -17.31
C ALA A 63 1.39 -42.17 -18.28
N GLN A 64 1.00 -41.43 -19.32
CA GLN A 64 1.94 -40.87 -20.30
C GLN A 64 2.82 -39.76 -19.72
N LEU A 65 2.41 -39.10 -18.63
CA LEU A 65 3.24 -38.10 -17.93
C LEU A 65 4.43 -38.73 -17.21
N ALA A 66 4.30 -40.00 -16.80
CA ALA A 66 5.37 -40.70 -16.10
C ALA A 66 6.53 -41.11 -17.02
N ASP A 67 6.33 -41.13 -18.33
CA ASP A 67 7.35 -41.45 -19.33
C ASP A 67 8.18 -40.21 -19.69
N PRO A 68 9.46 -40.14 -19.29
CA PRO A 68 10.33 -38.99 -19.60
C PRO A 68 10.46 -38.72 -21.11
N ALA A 69 10.38 -39.75 -21.95
CA ALA A 69 10.50 -39.60 -23.40
C ALA A 69 9.29 -38.86 -24.02
N ARG A 70 8.14 -38.86 -23.33
CA ARG A 70 6.91 -38.20 -23.78
C ARG A 70 6.71 -36.83 -23.16
N GLN A 71 7.48 -36.44 -22.14
CA GLN A 71 7.23 -35.21 -21.37
C GLN A 71 7.23 -33.94 -22.24
N ALA A 72 8.10 -33.83 -23.24
CA ALA A 72 8.12 -32.69 -24.14
C ALA A 72 6.82 -32.57 -24.96
N ALA A 73 6.41 -33.65 -25.63
CA ALA A 73 5.16 -33.68 -26.39
C ALA A 73 3.92 -33.48 -25.49
N MET A 74 3.97 -33.99 -24.26
CA MET A 74 2.93 -33.79 -23.25
C MET A 74 2.84 -32.34 -22.79
N LEU A 75 3.97 -31.63 -22.67
CA LEU A 75 3.99 -30.21 -22.35
C LEU A 75 3.38 -29.38 -23.49
N ASP A 76 3.71 -29.69 -24.75
CA ASP A 76 3.12 -28.99 -25.90
C ASP A 76 1.61 -29.19 -25.95
N TRP A 77 1.14 -30.44 -25.84
CA TRP A 77 -0.29 -30.75 -25.78
C TRP A 77 -0.99 -30.06 -24.60
N TYR A 78 -0.37 -30.08 -23.41
CA TYR A 78 -0.93 -29.47 -22.21
C TYR A 78 -1.04 -27.95 -22.37
N THR A 79 -0.01 -27.32 -22.94
CA THR A 79 0.00 -25.88 -23.22
C THR A 79 -1.14 -25.51 -24.17
N ASP A 80 -1.32 -26.24 -25.27
CA ASP A 80 -2.42 -25.98 -26.22
C ASP A 80 -3.80 -26.17 -25.59
N ALA A 81 -4.00 -27.28 -24.87
CA ALA A 81 -5.29 -27.60 -24.24
C ALA A 81 -5.66 -26.57 -23.16
N VAL A 82 -4.71 -26.19 -22.32
CA VAL A 82 -4.92 -25.20 -21.26
C VAL A 82 -5.09 -23.80 -21.85
N ALA A 83 -4.33 -23.42 -22.87
CA ALA A 83 -4.47 -22.13 -23.54
C ALA A 83 -5.86 -21.98 -24.17
N ALA A 84 -6.40 -23.03 -24.80
CA ALA A 84 -7.77 -23.04 -25.32
C ALA A 84 -8.81 -22.86 -24.20
N GLY A 85 -8.62 -23.54 -23.06
CA GLY A 85 -9.47 -23.39 -21.87
C GLY A 85 -9.43 -21.97 -21.29
N LEU A 86 -8.25 -21.38 -21.15
CA LEU A 86 -8.07 -20.00 -20.66
C LEU A 86 -8.70 -18.98 -21.59
N ARG A 87 -8.49 -19.10 -22.91
CA ARG A 87 -9.13 -18.22 -23.90
C ARG A 87 -10.65 -18.31 -23.83
N SER A 88 -11.21 -19.50 -23.63
CA SER A 88 -12.65 -19.69 -23.45
C SER A 88 -13.16 -19.06 -22.14
N ALA A 89 -12.35 -19.09 -21.08
CA ALA A 89 -12.68 -18.52 -19.78
C ALA A 89 -12.33 -17.02 -19.64
N SER A 90 -11.70 -16.40 -20.64
CA SER A 90 -11.23 -15.01 -20.61
C SER A 90 -12.33 -13.99 -20.31
N ARG A 91 -13.55 -14.24 -20.80
CA ARG A 91 -14.73 -13.38 -20.57
C ARG A 91 -15.56 -13.78 -19.34
N SER A 92 -15.15 -14.80 -18.61
CA SER A 92 -15.82 -15.17 -17.37
C SER A 92 -15.55 -14.12 -16.28
N PRO A 93 -16.42 -13.99 -15.26
CA PRO A 93 -16.19 -13.05 -14.15
C PRO A 93 -14.82 -13.23 -13.47
N ARG A 94 -14.30 -14.46 -13.44
CA ARG A 94 -12.96 -14.75 -12.90
C ARG A 94 -11.84 -14.39 -13.89
N GLY A 95 -12.07 -14.59 -15.19
CA GLY A 95 -11.11 -14.23 -16.24
C GLY A 95 -10.91 -12.72 -16.35
N THR A 96 -12.00 -11.95 -16.26
CA THR A 96 -11.97 -10.47 -16.32
C THR A 96 -11.67 -9.82 -14.98
N ALA A 97 -11.52 -10.59 -13.90
CA ALA A 97 -11.18 -10.03 -12.60
C ALA A 97 -9.79 -9.36 -12.69
N PRO A 98 -9.59 -8.21 -12.03
CA PRO A 98 -8.30 -7.54 -12.03
C PRO A 98 -7.24 -8.45 -11.39
N GLY A 99 -6.16 -8.70 -12.13
CA GLY A 99 -5.06 -9.57 -11.73
C GLY A 99 -3.90 -8.82 -11.08
N ASN A 100 -3.70 -7.56 -11.46
CA ASN A 100 -2.72 -6.67 -10.85
C ASN A 100 -3.11 -5.19 -11.02
N SER A 101 -2.33 -4.32 -10.38
CA SER A 101 -2.47 -2.85 -10.46
C SER A 101 -2.07 -2.26 -11.81
N TYR A 102 -1.45 -3.05 -12.70
CA TYR A 102 -1.03 -2.60 -14.03
C TYR A 102 -2.13 -2.73 -15.10
N GLY A 103 -3.31 -3.22 -14.71
CA GLY A 103 -4.47 -3.38 -15.60
C GLY A 103 -4.56 -4.74 -16.29
N ASP A 104 -3.67 -5.70 -15.97
CA ASP A 104 -3.80 -7.06 -16.48
C ASP A 104 -4.98 -7.77 -15.79
N SER A 105 -5.77 -8.52 -16.57
CA SER A 105 -6.78 -9.41 -16.00
C SER A 105 -6.16 -10.70 -15.48
N ALA A 106 -6.87 -11.40 -14.59
CA ALA A 106 -6.46 -12.72 -14.13
C ALA A 106 -6.36 -13.73 -15.29
N GLY A 107 -7.15 -13.56 -16.36
CA GLY A 107 -7.04 -14.32 -17.60
C GLY A 107 -5.72 -14.08 -18.33
N ASP A 108 -5.31 -12.82 -18.46
CA ASP A 108 -4.07 -12.44 -19.13
C ASP A 108 -2.85 -12.97 -18.38
N LEU A 109 -2.84 -12.82 -17.05
CA LEU A 109 -1.78 -13.34 -16.19
C LEU A 109 -1.71 -14.87 -16.21
N ALA A 110 -2.86 -15.57 -16.21
CA ALA A 110 -2.87 -17.02 -16.32
C ALA A 110 -2.31 -17.49 -17.67
N LEU A 111 -2.66 -16.81 -18.76
CA LEU A 111 -2.17 -17.16 -20.09
C LEU A 111 -0.67 -16.89 -20.22
N ALA A 112 -0.18 -15.76 -19.70
CA ALA A 112 1.23 -15.46 -19.65
C ALA A 112 2.01 -16.54 -18.87
N LEU A 113 1.54 -16.91 -17.67
CA LEU A 113 2.21 -17.91 -16.84
C LEU A 113 2.23 -19.30 -17.48
N LEU A 114 1.22 -19.65 -18.28
CA LEU A 114 1.20 -20.88 -19.05
C LEU A 114 2.31 -20.91 -20.11
N PHE A 115 2.56 -19.81 -20.81
CA PHE A 115 3.64 -19.75 -21.79
C PHE A 115 5.03 -19.70 -21.14
N GLU A 116 5.15 -19.13 -19.94
CA GLU A 116 6.35 -19.27 -19.11
C GLU A 116 6.64 -20.73 -18.75
N LEU A 117 5.61 -21.54 -18.51
CA LEU A 117 5.78 -22.98 -18.25
C LEU A 117 6.38 -23.69 -19.47
N GLN A 118 5.93 -23.33 -20.68
CA GLN A 118 6.46 -23.88 -21.93
C GLN A 118 7.94 -23.50 -22.12
N ALA A 119 8.32 -22.28 -21.76
CA ALA A 119 9.71 -21.83 -21.80
C ALA A 119 10.59 -22.49 -20.71
N GLN A 120 9.98 -23.03 -19.65
CA GLN A 120 10.69 -23.61 -18.50
C GLN A 120 10.24 -25.07 -18.24
N PRO A 121 10.56 -26.02 -19.14
CA PRO A 121 10.04 -27.40 -19.11
C PRO A 121 10.39 -28.18 -17.84
N ALA A 122 11.43 -27.76 -17.12
CA ALA A 122 11.82 -28.36 -15.84
C ALA A 122 10.70 -28.34 -14.78
N TYR A 123 9.84 -27.31 -14.77
CA TYR A 123 8.71 -27.24 -13.84
C TYR A 123 7.63 -28.28 -14.17
N PHE A 124 7.36 -28.50 -15.45
CA PHE A 124 6.44 -29.54 -15.90
C PHE A 124 6.99 -30.94 -15.62
N ALA A 125 8.28 -31.16 -15.84
CA ALA A 125 8.94 -32.43 -15.51
C ALA A 125 8.88 -32.71 -13.99
N ALA A 126 9.16 -31.71 -13.15
CA ALA A 126 9.06 -31.84 -11.69
C ALA A 126 7.62 -32.14 -11.23
N PHE A 127 6.63 -31.50 -11.85
CA PHE A 127 5.22 -31.82 -11.64
C PHE A 127 4.91 -33.29 -12.00
N ALA A 128 5.35 -33.74 -13.17
CA ALA A 128 5.14 -35.12 -13.63
C ALA A 128 5.78 -36.14 -12.70
N THR A 129 7.01 -35.91 -12.24
CA THR A 129 7.67 -36.75 -11.23
C THR A 129 6.90 -36.77 -9.91
N ALA A 130 6.46 -35.60 -9.43
CA ALA A 130 5.72 -35.48 -8.17
C ALA A 130 4.33 -36.13 -8.23
N LEU A 131 3.73 -36.17 -9.42
CA LEU A 131 2.46 -36.87 -9.67
C LEU A 131 2.70 -38.38 -9.73
N GLY A 132 3.71 -38.84 -10.47
CA GLY A 132 4.08 -40.26 -10.54
C GLY A 132 4.41 -40.88 -9.18
N ALA A 133 5.09 -40.14 -8.30
CA ALA A 133 5.36 -40.57 -6.92
C ALA A 133 4.09 -40.64 -6.04
N ALA A 134 3.05 -39.89 -6.38
CA ALA A 134 1.80 -39.83 -5.63
C ALA A 134 0.71 -40.78 -6.17
N ILE A 135 0.89 -41.32 -7.38
CA ILE A 135 0.07 -42.39 -7.93
C ILE A 135 0.60 -43.72 -7.37
N PRO A 136 -0.17 -44.46 -6.56
CA PRO A 136 0.26 -45.77 -6.08
C PRO A 136 0.50 -46.71 -7.27
N ALA A 137 1.64 -47.42 -7.27
CA ALA A 137 2.03 -48.41 -8.29
C ALA A 137 1.12 -49.66 -8.34
N THR A 138 -0.06 -49.61 -7.73
CA THR A 138 -0.94 -50.75 -7.52
C THR A 138 -2.40 -50.36 -7.77
N THR A 139 -2.83 -50.49 -9.02
CA THR A 139 -4.14 -51.08 -9.26
C THR A 139 -3.83 -52.37 -10.03
N PRO A 140 -3.91 -53.55 -9.38
CA PRO A 140 -3.76 -54.81 -10.09
C PRO A 140 -4.74 -54.83 -11.26
N ALA A 141 -4.24 -55.18 -12.45
CA ALA A 141 -5.09 -55.46 -13.60
C ALA A 141 -6.09 -56.57 -13.19
N GLY A 142 -7.32 -56.20 -12.87
CA GLY A 142 -8.32 -57.16 -12.38
C GLY A 142 -9.46 -56.61 -11.51
N GLN A 143 -9.39 -55.35 -11.04
CA GLN A 143 -10.52 -54.68 -10.36
C GLN A 143 -10.74 -53.30 -10.98
N ALA A 144 -11.27 -53.28 -12.20
CA ALA A 144 -11.58 -52.04 -12.92
C ALA A 144 -12.98 -52.13 -13.51
N ASP A 145 -13.98 -51.75 -12.71
CA ASP A 145 -15.22 -51.18 -13.24
C ASP A 145 -15.28 -49.65 -13.01
N ASP A 146 -14.34 -49.09 -12.24
CA ASP A 146 -14.39 -47.73 -11.71
C ASP A 146 -13.21 -46.84 -12.18
N GLY A 147 -12.73 -47.03 -13.42
CA GLY A 147 -11.76 -46.12 -14.05
C GLY A 147 -10.42 -45.90 -13.32
N PRO A 148 -9.54 -45.01 -13.82
CA PRO A 148 -8.28 -44.66 -13.18
C PRO A 148 -8.47 -43.91 -11.85
N ALA A 149 -7.63 -44.20 -10.85
CA ALA A 149 -7.74 -43.62 -9.50
C ALA A 149 -7.74 -42.08 -9.43
N TRP A 150 -7.22 -41.40 -10.46
CA TRP A 150 -7.20 -39.94 -10.58
C TRP A 150 -8.53 -39.32 -11.05
N GLN A 151 -9.46 -40.13 -11.57
CA GLN A 151 -10.81 -39.71 -11.94
C GLN A 151 -11.76 -39.66 -10.73
N HIS A 152 -11.36 -40.21 -9.58
CA HIS A 152 -12.09 -40.06 -8.32
C HIS A 152 -11.84 -38.70 -7.67
N ALA A 153 -12.79 -38.24 -6.84
CA ALA A 153 -12.73 -36.94 -6.18
C ALA A 153 -11.45 -36.69 -5.36
N ALA A 154 -10.91 -37.74 -4.71
CA ALA A 154 -9.65 -37.66 -3.96
C ALA A 154 -8.43 -37.45 -4.88
N GLY A 155 -8.42 -38.12 -6.04
CA GLY A 155 -7.40 -37.95 -7.07
C GLY A 155 -7.46 -36.57 -7.74
N GLU A 156 -8.66 -36.07 -8.02
CA GLU A 156 -8.85 -34.72 -8.57
C GLU A 156 -8.31 -33.64 -7.61
N ALA A 157 -8.57 -33.79 -6.30
CA ALA A 157 -8.06 -32.86 -5.29
C ALA A 157 -6.51 -32.86 -5.22
N LEU A 158 -5.89 -34.04 -5.29
CA LEU A 158 -4.44 -34.18 -5.33
C LEU A 158 -3.85 -33.57 -6.60
N LEU A 159 -4.44 -33.85 -7.77
CA LEU A 159 -4.00 -33.31 -9.05
C LEU A 159 -4.09 -31.78 -9.05
N ARG A 160 -5.20 -31.22 -8.57
CA ARG A 160 -5.39 -29.77 -8.41
C ARG A 160 -4.30 -29.17 -7.54
N LYS A 161 -3.97 -29.82 -6.42
CA LYS A 161 -2.90 -29.38 -5.53
C LYS A 161 -1.56 -29.36 -6.26
N LYS A 162 -1.21 -30.42 -6.99
CA LYS A 162 0.06 -30.49 -7.73
C LYS A 162 0.16 -29.46 -8.86
N VAL A 163 -0.92 -29.20 -9.57
CA VAL A 163 -0.99 -28.12 -10.57
C VAL A 163 -0.76 -26.76 -9.90
N ASN A 164 -1.43 -26.50 -8.78
CA ASN A 164 -1.26 -25.25 -8.05
C ASN A 164 0.18 -25.09 -7.54
N ASP A 165 0.80 -26.15 -7.02
CA ASP A 165 2.20 -26.14 -6.56
C ASP A 165 3.18 -25.84 -7.72
N MET A 166 2.93 -26.42 -8.90
CA MET A 166 3.73 -26.16 -10.11
C MET A 166 3.67 -24.69 -10.50
N PHE A 167 2.46 -24.12 -10.64
CA PHE A 167 2.30 -22.72 -11.04
C PHE A 167 2.75 -21.74 -9.95
N ALA A 168 2.61 -22.06 -8.67
CA ALA A 168 3.12 -21.22 -7.59
C ALA A 168 4.65 -21.11 -7.62
N THR A 169 5.35 -22.24 -7.83
CA THR A 169 6.82 -22.23 -7.91
C THR A 169 7.31 -21.55 -9.19
N LEU A 170 6.63 -21.76 -10.32
CA LEU A 170 6.91 -21.06 -11.57
C LEU A 170 6.71 -19.54 -11.44
N ARG A 171 5.59 -19.11 -10.85
CA ARG A 171 5.30 -17.69 -10.57
C ARG A 171 6.44 -17.03 -9.80
N ASP A 172 6.90 -17.68 -8.73
CA ASP A 172 7.98 -17.16 -7.89
C ASP A 172 9.30 -17.04 -8.67
N LYS A 173 9.56 -17.96 -9.62
CA LYS A 173 10.71 -17.88 -10.53
C LYS A 173 10.60 -16.75 -11.55
N VAL A 174 9.46 -16.64 -12.23
CA VAL A 174 9.21 -15.61 -13.24
C VAL A 174 9.34 -14.22 -12.64
N ASP A 175 8.72 -13.96 -11.49
CA ASP A 175 8.86 -12.65 -10.84
C ASP A 175 10.28 -12.41 -10.31
N ALA A 176 11.02 -13.45 -9.90
CA ALA A 176 12.42 -13.30 -9.50
C ALA A 176 13.32 -12.93 -10.69
N ASP A 177 13.11 -13.56 -11.83
CA ASP A 177 13.84 -13.25 -13.07
C ASP A 177 13.52 -11.85 -13.57
N HIS A 178 12.25 -11.46 -13.56
CA HIS A 178 11.85 -10.12 -13.97
C HIS A 178 12.37 -9.05 -13.03
N TYR A 179 12.38 -9.32 -11.72
CA TYR A 179 13.00 -8.42 -10.76
C TYR A 179 14.50 -8.27 -11.02
N GLN A 180 15.22 -9.38 -11.24
CA GLN A 180 16.64 -9.34 -11.61
C GLN A 180 16.86 -8.55 -12.91
N ALA A 181 16.02 -8.77 -13.92
CA ALA A 181 16.11 -8.06 -15.20
C ALA A 181 15.86 -6.56 -15.06
N ALA A 182 14.90 -6.17 -14.22
CA ALA A 182 14.53 -4.77 -14.01
C ALA A 182 15.52 -4.00 -13.12
N THR A 183 16.09 -4.65 -12.10
CA THR A 183 16.92 -3.98 -11.08
C THR A 183 18.42 -4.25 -11.24
N GLY A 184 18.80 -5.31 -11.97
CA GLY A 184 20.16 -5.84 -11.97
C GLY A 184 20.57 -6.53 -10.66
N GLN A 185 19.70 -6.58 -9.65
CA GLN A 185 20.01 -7.14 -8.33
C GLN A 185 19.67 -8.62 -8.27
N PRO A 186 20.53 -9.47 -7.67
CA PRO A 186 20.26 -10.90 -7.54
C PRO A 186 19.05 -11.14 -6.64
N CYS A 187 18.06 -11.85 -7.16
CA CYS A 187 16.82 -12.17 -6.43
C CYS A 187 16.42 -13.62 -6.62
N THR A 188 16.22 -14.35 -5.52
CA THR A 188 15.81 -15.75 -5.58
C THR A 188 14.28 -15.86 -5.54
N PRO A 189 13.67 -16.96 -6.06
CA PRO A 189 12.23 -17.18 -5.94
C PRO A 189 11.73 -17.10 -4.49
N ASN A 190 12.51 -17.62 -3.54
CA ASN A 190 12.18 -17.55 -2.13
C ASN A 190 12.22 -16.11 -1.57
N ARG A 191 13.09 -15.24 -2.11
CA ARG A 191 13.15 -13.83 -1.73
C ARG A 191 11.91 -13.08 -2.22
N ILE A 192 11.50 -13.27 -3.48
CA ILE A 192 10.23 -12.72 -4.00
C ILE A 192 9.03 -13.20 -3.19
N TYR A 193 8.96 -14.50 -2.88
CA TYR A 193 7.91 -15.03 -2.02
C TYR A 193 7.91 -14.37 -0.63
N THR A 194 9.08 -14.09 -0.07
CA THR A 194 9.21 -13.37 1.21
C THR A 194 8.70 -11.93 1.09
N TYR A 195 9.03 -11.22 0.01
CA TYR A 195 8.50 -9.87 -0.21
C TYR A 195 6.98 -9.83 -0.29
N ARG A 196 6.36 -10.73 -1.07
CA ARG A 196 4.89 -10.81 -1.13
C ARG A 196 4.26 -11.10 0.24
N MET A 197 4.92 -11.91 1.07
CA MET A 197 4.45 -12.17 2.43
C MET A 197 4.54 -10.92 3.31
N LEU A 198 5.65 -10.17 3.22
CA LEU A 198 5.82 -8.91 3.97
C LEU A 198 4.83 -7.85 3.52
N ASP A 199 4.54 -7.75 2.22
CA ASP A 199 3.50 -6.89 1.67
C ASP A 199 2.11 -7.23 2.23
N MET A 200 1.73 -8.51 2.22
CA MET A 200 0.47 -8.94 2.83
C MET A 200 0.42 -8.65 4.34
N ALA A 201 1.54 -8.81 5.05
CA ALA A 201 1.61 -8.53 6.48
C ALA A 201 1.43 -7.04 6.75
N TYR A 202 2.12 -6.19 5.99
CA TYR A 202 1.96 -4.73 6.04
C TYR A 202 0.50 -4.33 5.76
N ALA A 203 -0.08 -4.81 4.67
CA ALA A 203 -1.45 -4.49 4.30
C ALA A 203 -2.45 -4.93 5.40
N ALA A 204 -2.23 -6.10 6.01
CA ALA A 204 -3.05 -6.56 7.13
C ALA A 204 -2.89 -5.68 8.38
N ILE A 205 -1.67 -5.23 8.70
CA ILE A 205 -1.43 -4.29 9.81
C ILE A 205 -2.10 -2.95 9.52
N ALA A 206 -1.99 -2.44 8.30
CA ALA A 206 -2.63 -1.19 7.87
C ALA A 206 -4.16 -1.27 8.04
N GLN A 207 -4.77 -2.41 7.70
CA GLN A 207 -6.20 -2.62 7.92
C GLN A 207 -6.58 -2.67 9.41
N VAL A 208 -5.75 -3.27 10.26
CA VAL A 208 -5.95 -3.26 11.71
C VAL A 208 -5.86 -1.83 12.23
N PHE A 209 -4.89 -1.04 11.75
CA PHE A 209 -4.70 0.36 12.14
C PHE A 209 -5.88 1.24 11.69
N ALA A 210 -6.36 1.06 10.45
CA ALA A 210 -7.53 1.76 9.92
C ALA A 210 -8.84 1.41 10.65
N GLY A 211 -8.90 0.27 11.34
CA GLY A 211 -10.04 -0.14 12.17
C GLY A 211 -10.09 0.53 13.55
N TRP A 212 -9.15 1.43 13.88
CA TRP A 212 -9.15 2.18 15.13
C TRP A 212 -10.41 3.05 15.26
N PRO A 213 -11.03 3.18 16.46
CA PRO A 213 -10.66 2.57 17.73
C PRO A 213 -11.17 1.14 17.95
N GLY A 214 -11.99 0.59 17.03
CA GLY A 214 -12.59 -0.75 17.18
C GLY A 214 -11.59 -1.91 17.30
N THR A 215 -10.36 -1.71 16.83
CA THR A 215 -9.25 -2.69 16.87
C THR A 215 -8.21 -2.39 17.97
N ALA A 216 -8.51 -1.51 18.93
CA ALA A 216 -7.53 -0.98 19.89
C ALA A 216 -6.70 -2.06 20.62
N GLN A 217 -7.32 -3.15 21.04
CA GLN A 217 -6.63 -4.25 21.71
C GLN A 217 -5.58 -4.93 20.81
N GLN A 218 -5.87 -5.07 19.52
CA GLN A 218 -4.94 -5.65 18.56
C GLN A 218 -3.85 -4.64 18.19
N VAL A 219 -4.18 -3.35 18.07
CA VAL A 219 -3.21 -2.28 17.85
C VAL A 219 -2.20 -2.22 19.00
N ALA A 220 -2.65 -2.21 20.26
CA ALA A 220 -1.77 -2.24 21.42
C ALA A 220 -0.83 -3.47 21.42
N ALA A 221 -1.36 -4.64 21.07
CA ALA A 221 -0.57 -5.86 20.96
C ALA A 221 0.47 -5.83 19.81
N ILE A 222 0.15 -5.19 18.68
CA ILE A 222 1.10 -4.99 17.56
C ILE A 222 2.21 -4.01 17.95
N LEU A 223 1.86 -2.89 18.58
CA LEU A 223 2.82 -1.88 19.02
C LEU A 223 3.67 -2.34 20.21
N GLY A 224 3.20 -3.33 20.98
CA GLY A 224 3.89 -3.85 22.16
C GLY A 224 3.77 -2.93 23.39
N ARG A 225 2.81 -2.00 23.37
CA ARG A 225 2.51 -1.07 24.48
C ARG A 225 1.02 -0.76 24.51
N GLU A 226 0.51 -0.37 25.67
CA GLU A 226 -0.85 0.15 25.79
C GLU A 226 -1.00 1.46 24.98
N ALA A 227 -2.22 1.68 24.48
CA ALA A 227 -2.58 2.83 23.67
C ALA A 227 -3.63 3.68 24.41
N GLU A 228 -3.17 4.74 25.09
CA GLU A 228 -4.03 5.79 25.63
C GLU A 228 -4.28 6.82 24.53
N GLY A 229 -5.40 6.69 23.81
CA GLY A 229 -5.71 7.49 22.62
C GLY A 229 -5.12 6.94 21.31
N MET A 230 -5.37 7.63 20.19
CA MET A 230 -4.92 7.18 18.87
C MET A 230 -3.38 7.20 18.78
N PRO A 231 -2.71 6.05 18.57
CA PRO A 231 -1.26 6.02 18.48
C PRO A 231 -0.74 6.78 17.24
N ILE A 232 0.37 7.50 17.39
CA ILE A 232 0.99 8.25 16.27
C ILE A 232 1.40 7.33 15.11
N GLU A 233 1.73 6.07 15.41
CA GLU A 233 2.11 5.03 14.45
C GLU A 233 0.95 4.67 13.51
N VAL A 234 -0.29 4.68 14.03
CA VAL A 234 -1.50 4.43 13.23
C VAL A 234 -1.64 5.48 12.13
N ARG A 235 -1.25 6.73 12.40
CA ARG A 235 -1.30 7.84 11.43
C ARG A 235 -0.05 7.94 10.56
N ARG A 236 1.13 7.62 11.12
CA ARG A 236 2.40 7.77 10.41
C ARG A 236 2.62 6.70 9.36
N MET A 237 2.03 5.51 9.50
CA MET A 237 2.28 4.40 8.59
C MET A 237 1.54 4.58 7.25
N LYS A 238 2.13 5.39 6.36
CA LYS A 238 1.64 5.67 5.00
C LYS A 238 2.26 4.75 3.94
N SER A 239 3.41 4.13 4.23
CA SER A 239 4.07 3.18 3.30
C SER A 239 4.65 1.96 4.03
N ILE A 240 4.98 0.92 3.26
CA ILE A 240 5.59 -0.29 3.82
C ILE A 240 6.98 -0.02 4.40
N ALA A 241 7.69 1.01 3.91
CA ALA A 241 8.99 1.44 4.44
C ALA A 241 8.91 1.84 5.93
N GLN A 242 7.77 2.35 6.36
CA GLN A 242 7.51 2.83 7.71
C GLN A 242 7.01 1.72 8.64
N CYS A 243 6.70 0.54 8.09
CA CYS A 243 6.30 -0.61 8.88
C CYS A 243 7.51 -1.17 9.63
N GLN A 244 7.43 -1.24 10.96
CA GLN A 244 8.52 -1.80 11.75
C GLN A 244 8.52 -3.33 11.71
N ALA A 245 9.72 -3.93 11.65
CA ALA A 245 9.88 -5.38 11.71
C ALA A 245 9.25 -5.98 12.99
N ALA A 246 9.34 -5.28 14.12
CA ALA A 246 8.71 -5.67 15.37
C ALA A 246 7.18 -5.78 15.24
N TRP A 247 6.54 -4.87 14.48
CA TRP A 247 5.09 -4.90 14.26
C TRP A 247 4.68 -6.13 13.45
N VAL A 248 5.45 -6.51 12.43
CA VAL A 248 5.20 -7.73 11.64
C VAL A 248 5.29 -8.98 12.51
N ILE A 249 6.30 -9.05 13.39
CA ILE A 249 6.49 -10.18 14.33
C ILE A 249 5.33 -10.22 15.33
N ASN A 250 5.01 -9.09 15.96
CA ASN A 250 3.94 -8.99 16.96
C ASN A 250 2.57 -9.29 16.35
N TRP A 251 2.26 -8.68 15.20
CA TRP A 251 1.05 -8.97 14.43
C TRP A 251 0.89 -10.47 14.18
N SER A 252 1.95 -11.14 13.70
CA SER A 252 1.91 -12.58 13.47
C SER A 252 1.64 -13.39 14.76
N ALA A 253 2.04 -12.89 15.93
CA ALA A 253 1.72 -13.51 17.21
C ALA A 253 0.26 -13.23 17.65
N THR A 254 -0.30 -12.07 17.30
CA THR A 254 -1.70 -11.74 17.60
C THR A 254 -2.69 -12.63 16.83
N LEU A 255 -2.35 -13.10 15.62
CA LEU A 255 -3.30 -13.82 14.76
C LEU A 255 -3.95 -15.04 15.42
N GLU A 256 -3.22 -15.82 16.24
CA GLU A 256 -3.82 -16.98 16.93
C GLU A 256 -4.93 -16.53 17.89
N ARG A 257 -4.75 -15.40 18.57
CA ARG A 257 -5.72 -14.84 19.52
C ARG A 257 -6.96 -14.26 18.81
N PHE A 258 -6.77 -13.51 17.73
CA PHE A 258 -7.86 -12.75 17.10
C PHE A 258 -8.55 -13.48 15.94
N THR A 259 -7.90 -14.48 15.34
CA THR A 259 -8.44 -15.22 14.18
C THR A 259 -8.53 -16.73 14.40
N GLY A 260 -8.03 -17.23 15.54
CA GLY A 260 -7.99 -18.67 15.85
C GLY A 260 -6.93 -19.46 15.07
N SER A 261 -6.16 -18.81 14.18
CA SER A 261 -5.12 -19.44 13.36
C SER A 261 -3.75 -18.80 13.61
N PRO A 262 -2.67 -19.59 13.75
CA PRO A 262 -1.34 -19.04 13.98
C PRO A 262 -0.83 -18.28 12.75
N GLY A 263 -0.17 -17.15 12.99
CA GLY A 263 0.39 -16.33 11.92
C GLY A 263 1.61 -16.94 11.21
N PRO A 264 2.04 -16.35 10.07
CA PRO A 264 3.09 -16.90 9.22
C PRO A 264 4.47 -16.97 9.91
N LEU A 265 4.76 -16.03 10.82
CA LEU A 265 5.98 -16.00 11.64
C LEU A 265 5.79 -16.63 13.02
N HIS A 266 4.62 -17.19 13.35
CA HIS A 266 4.35 -17.81 14.64
C HIS A 266 5.21 -19.07 14.86
N THR A 267 5.61 -19.39 16.09
CA THR A 267 6.53 -20.49 16.47
C THR A 267 6.21 -21.86 15.84
N LYS A 268 4.93 -22.10 15.53
CA LYS A 268 4.39 -23.32 14.91
C LYS A 268 4.59 -23.40 13.37
N SER A 269 4.91 -22.31 12.69
CA SER A 269 5.11 -22.25 11.23
C SER A 269 6.54 -22.65 10.83
N LYS A 270 6.68 -23.63 9.94
CA LYS A 270 8.01 -24.06 9.41
C LYS A 270 8.52 -23.18 8.27
N ARG A 271 7.63 -22.42 7.61
CA ARG A 271 7.92 -21.72 6.34
C ARG A 271 8.85 -20.51 6.47
N PHE A 272 9.05 -20.00 7.68
CA PHE A 272 9.82 -18.76 7.92
C PHE A 272 10.69 -18.83 9.18
N ALA A 273 11.13 -20.03 9.55
CA ALA A 273 11.97 -20.23 10.74
C ALA A 273 13.26 -19.37 10.71
N SER A 274 13.81 -19.11 9.52
CA SER A 274 15.00 -18.28 9.31
C SER A 274 14.76 -16.76 9.45
N LEU A 275 13.51 -16.30 9.34
CA LEU A 275 13.13 -14.89 9.42
C LEU A 275 12.56 -14.51 10.79
N ARG A 276 11.94 -15.45 11.50
CA ARG A 276 11.30 -15.23 12.81
C ARG A 276 12.21 -14.53 13.84
N ASN A 277 13.50 -14.87 13.82
CA ASN A 277 14.49 -14.35 14.78
C ASN A 277 15.41 -13.30 14.15
N SER A 278 15.04 -12.71 13.01
CA SER A 278 15.90 -11.79 12.25
C SER A 278 15.15 -10.51 11.92
N ALA A 279 14.85 -9.72 12.95
CA ALA A 279 14.21 -8.41 12.80
C ALA A 279 14.97 -7.50 11.82
N ASP A 280 16.31 -7.51 11.87
CA ASP A 280 17.15 -6.72 10.96
C ASP A 280 16.92 -7.09 9.48
N LYS A 281 16.77 -8.39 9.18
CA LYS A 281 16.51 -8.86 7.80
C LYS A 281 15.11 -8.47 7.33
N ILE A 282 14.12 -8.57 8.22
CA ILE A 282 12.75 -8.14 7.92
C ILE A 282 12.75 -6.63 7.65
N GLY A 283 13.40 -5.83 8.51
CA GLY A 283 13.50 -4.38 8.37
C GLY A 283 14.18 -3.96 7.07
N ALA A 284 15.30 -4.59 6.72
CA ALA A 284 15.98 -4.34 5.45
C ALA A 284 15.11 -4.66 4.23
N MET A 285 14.35 -5.76 4.28
CA MET A 285 13.43 -6.13 3.19
C MET A 285 12.23 -5.18 3.11
N LEU A 286 11.68 -4.72 4.24
CA LEU A 286 10.58 -3.72 4.25
C LEU A 286 11.03 -2.38 3.66
N ALA A 287 12.23 -1.93 4.04
CA ALA A 287 12.85 -0.73 3.46
C ALA A 287 13.04 -0.87 1.95
N GLU A 288 13.60 -1.99 1.49
CA GLU A 288 13.80 -2.24 0.05
C GLU A 288 12.48 -2.24 -0.72
N ILE A 289 11.41 -2.87 -0.21
CA ILE A 289 10.09 -2.80 -0.86
C ILE A 289 9.60 -1.35 -0.91
N GLY A 290 9.79 -0.59 0.17
CA GLY A 290 9.39 0.81 0.28
C GLY A 290 10.11 1.74 -0.69
N ASP A 291 11.43 1.58 -0.85
CA ASP A 291 12.22 2.35 -1.82
C ASP A 291 11.67 2.18 -3.25
N TYR A 292 11.21 0.97 -3.60
CA TYR A 292 10.60 0.72 -4.89
C TYR A 292 9.16 1.20 -5.02
N GLU A 293 8.38 1.14 -3.94
CA GLU A 293 7.05 1.75 -3.89
C GLU A 293 7.17 3.24 -4.22
N GLU A 294 8.11 3.96 -3.61
CA GLU A 294 8.35 5.38 -3.88
C GLU A 294 8.75 5.64 -5.35
N LEU A 295 9.66 4.83 -5.89
CA LEU A 295 10.06 4.93 -7.31
C LEU A 295 8.89 4.64 -8.26
N SER A 296 7.98 3.72 -7.89
CA SER A 296 6.81 3.32 -8.67
C SER A 296 5.61 4.26 -8.50
N ALA A 297 5.51 4.98 -7.37
CA ALA A 297 4.41 5.87 -7.01
C ALA A 297 4.41 7.19 -7.80
N ASN A 298 5.39 7.41 -8.68
CA ASN A 298 5.58 8.66 -9.44
C ASN A 298 4.42 9.12 -10.34
N ARG A 299 3.22 8.51 -10.34
CA ARG A 299 2.07 9.01 -11.11
C ARG A 299 0.66 8.92 -10.55
N ASP A 300 0.33 8.16 -9.49
CA ASP A 300 -1.08 7.98 -9.09
C ASP A 300 -1.26 7.88 -7.56
N ASP A 301 -1.21 8.99 -6.82
CA ASP A 301 -1.90 9.00 -5.53
C ASP A 301 -2.73 10.27 -5.35
N ASP A 302 -4.00 10.06 -5.00
CA ASP A 302 -4.94 11.05 -4.45
C ASP A 302 -4.55 11.41 -2.99
N GLY A 303 -3.27 11.30 -2.62
CA GLY A 303 -2.77 11.46 -1.25
C GLY A 303 -3.16 12.80 -0.62
N TRP A 304 -3.30 13.84 -1.45
CA TRP A 304 -3.79 15.16 -1.05
C TRP A 304 -5.25 15.15 -0.53
N ARG A 305 -6.10 14.22 -0.98
CA ARG A 305 -7.49 14.07 -0.47
C ARG A 305 -7.52 13.38 0.88
N ARG A 306 -6.69 12.36 1.08
CA ARG A 306 -6.58 11.65 2.37
C ARG A 306 -6.05 12.56 3.48
N ASP A 307 -5.13 13.46 3.16
CA ASP A 307 -4.62 14.43 4.14
C ASP A 307 -5.71 15.37 4.68
N GLY A 308 -6.75 15.66 3.88
CA GLY A 308 -7.91 16.47 4.30
C GLY A 308 -8.83 15.74 5.29
N ASP A 309 -9.18 14.48 5.00
CA ASP A 309 -10.02 13.66 5.89
C ASP A 309 -9.28 13.33 7.21
N ASP A 310 -7.97 13.07 7.14
CA ASP A 310 -7.11 12.84 8.31
C ASP A 310 -6.96 14.08 9.19
N ALA A 311 -7.02 15.29 8.61
CA ALA A 311 -6.99 16.54 9.37
C ALA A 311 -8.29 16.76 10.14
N ALA A 312 -9.44 16.51 9.52
CA ALA A 312 -10.74 16.63 10.17
C ALA A 312 -10.88 15.66 11.36
N ALA A 313 -10.51 14.39 11.17
CA ALA A 313 -10.54 13.40 12.25
C ALA A 313 -9.60 13.76 13.41
N TRP A 314 -8.49 14.47 13.15
CA TRP A 314 -7.57 14.93 14.18
C TRP A 314 -8.14 16.08 15.00
N LEU A 315 -8.84 17.02 14.37
CA LEU A 315 -9.52 18.11 15.06
C LEU A 315 -10.62 17.55 15.99
N ASP A 316 -11.40 16.57 15.51
CA ASP A 316 -12.41 15.89 16.33
C ASP A 316 -11.81 15.13 17.53
N GLU A 317 -10.64 14.49 17.35
CA GLU A 317 -9.93 13.81 18.44
C GLU A 317 -9.33 14.81 19.43
N LEU A 318 -8.72 15.89 18.94
CA LEU A 318 -8.17 16.96 19.78
C LEU A 318 -9.28 17.58 20.63
N ASP A 319 -10.43 17.86 20.06
CA ASP A 319 -11.60 18.37 20.78
C ASP A 319 -12.08 17.39 21.84
N ARG A 320 -12.09 16.09 21.54
CA ARG A 320 -12.44 15.05 22.52
C ARG A 320 -11.43 14.98 23.67
N VAL A 321 -10.14 15.00 23.37
CA VAL A 321 -9.07 14.96 24.38
C VAL A 321 -9.09 16.24 25.22
N ALA A 322 -9.28 17.40 24.62
CA ALA A 322 -9.42 18.68 25.32
C ALA A 322 -10.63 18.67 26.25
N ALA A 323 -11.78 18.17 25.79
CA ALA A 323 -12.98 18.01 26.61
C ALA A 323 -12.78 17.03 27.78
N ALA A 324 -12.03 15.94 27.57
CA ALA A 324 -11.71 14.96 28.60
C ALA A 324 -10.65 15.46 29.60
N ALA A 325 -9.72 16.31 29.17
CA ALA A 325 -8.66 16.89 29.99
C ALA A 325 -9.18 18.03 30.89
N CYS A 326 -10.29 18.69 30.53
CA CYS A 326 -10.90 19.78 31.31
C CYS A 326 -12.32 19.44 31.82
N PRO A 327 -12.52 18.42 32.67
CA PRO A 327 -13.86 18.03 33.13
C PRO A 327 -14.58 19.08 34.01
N HIS A 328 -13.87 20.13 34.47
CA HIS A 328 -14.39 21.14 35.41
C HIS A 328 -14.24 22.60 34.93
N GLY A 329 -13.90 22.84 33.66
CA GLY A 329 -13.84 24.19 33.10
C GLY A 329 -12.71 25.09 33.59
N GLU A 330 -11.82 24.61 34.47
CA GLU A 330 -10.56 25.30 34.77
C GLU A 330 -9.50 24.84 33.77
N ALA A 331 -9.09 25.75 32.89
CA ALA A 331 -7.96 25.54 31.99
C ALA A 331 -6.72 25.19 32.84
N ASP A 332 -6.07 24.09 32.53
CA ASP A 332 -4.77 23.70 33.10
C ASP A 332 -3.71 24.71 32.66
N ARG A 333 -3.61 25.82 33.39
CA ARG A 333 -2.73 26.95 33.07
C ARG A 333 -1.36 26.70 33.67
N ILE A 334 -0.38 26.43 32.81
CA ILE A 334 1.05 26.31 33.19
C ILE A 334 1.61 27.67 33.63
N LEU A 335 1.02 28.78 33.19
CA LEU A 335 1.46 30.14 33.54
C LEU A 335 0.41 30.87 34.38
N ALA A 336 0.90 31.56 35.42
CA ALA A 336 0.09 32.46 36.24
C ALA A 336 -0.49 33.60 35.38
N PRO A 337 -1.72 34.07 35.67
CA PRO A 337 -2.28 35.22 34.97
C PRO A 337 -1.35 36.43 35.17
N MET A 338 -0.99 37.09 34.08
CA MET A 338 -0.36 38.42 34.16
C MET A 338 -1.32 39.35 34.92
N ASP A 339 -0.81 40.00 35.96
CA ASP A 339 -1.55 40.98 36.74
C ASP A 339 -2.05 42.11 35.83
N ALA A 340 -3.33 42.43 35.97
CA ALA A 340 -4.08 43.33 35.11
C ALA A 340 -3.84 44.83 35.42
N ASP A 341 -2.58 45.22 35.62
CA ASP A 341 -2.19 46.59 36.00
C ASP A 341 -1.21 47.26 35.01
N ASP A 342 -1.25 46.89 33.73
CA ASP A 342 -0.69 47.72 32.64
C ASP A 342 -1.81 48.13 31.67
N GLU A 343 -2.60 49.12 32.11
CA GLU A 343 -3.47 49.91 31.23
C GLU A 343 -2.60 50.77 30.30
N SER A 344 -2.40 50.30 29.07
CA SER A 344 -2.24 51.19 27.91
C SER A 344 -3.14 50.68 26.78
N GLY A 345 -4.10 51.52 26.42
CA GLY A 345 -5.20 51.20 25.52
C GLY A 345 -4.82 51.09 24.04
N ASP A 346 -5.77 50.50 23.32
CA ASP A 346 -5.95 50.46 21.86
C ASP A 346 -4.91 49.69 21.03
N GLU A 347 -5.22 48.41 20.80
CA GLU A 347 -5.39 47.73 19.50
C GLU A 347 -5.23 46.22 19.73
N GLN A 348 -6.21 45.41 19.33
CA GLN A 348 -6.01 43.95 19.27
C GLN A 348 -4.86 43.65 18.30
N PRO A 349 -3.73 43.06 18.71
CA PRO A 349 -2.75 42.60 17.75
C PRO A 349 -3.12 41.18 17.32
N ALA A 350 -3.33 41.06 16.02
CA ALA A 350 -2.79 40.03 15.13
C ALA A 350 -2.87 38.56 15.57
N VAL A 351 -3.48 37.77 14.69
CA VAL A 351 -3.17 36.36 14.41
C VAL A 351 -1.71 36.04 14.78
N SER A 352 -1.49 35.08 15.67
CA SER A 352 -0.16 34.66 16.13
C SER A 352 0.75 34.40 14.93
N THR A 353 1.81 35.19 14.77
CA THR A 353 2.88 34.89 13.83
C THR A 353 3.60 33.63 14.27
N ALA A 354 4.06 32.82 13.30
CA ALA A 354 4.77 31.58 13.58
C ALA A 354 6.12 31.89 14.27
N PRO A 355 6.56 31.10 15.26
CA PRO A 355 7.79 31.36 15.99
C PRO A 355 9.00 31.45 15.04
N GLY A 356 9.75 32.57 15.11
CA GLY A 356 10.95 32.83 14.30
C GLY A 356 10.80 33.92 13.22
N TYR A 357 9.58 34.42 12.98
CA TYR A 357 9.33 35.54 12.06
C TYR A 357 9.51 36.92 12.71
N ASP A 358 9.39 37.00 14.04
CA ASP A 358 9.42 38.27 14.81
C ASP A 358 10.84 38.88 14.91
N GLY A 359 11.87 38.15 14.46
CA GLY A 359 13.28 38.50 14.62
C GLY A 359 13.95 39.15 13.40
N MET A 360 13.26 39.40 12.28
CA MET A 360 13.86 40.10 11.13
C MET A 360 13.52 41.61 11.16
N PRO A 361 14.45 42.50 11.57
CA PRO A 361 14.18 43.94 11.67
C PRO A 361 13.78 44.60 10.35
N GLY A 362 14.05 43.97 9.20
CA GLY A 362 13.60 44.42 7.88
C GLY A 362 12.11 44.14 7.58
N HIS A 363 11.49 43.16 8.23
CA HIS A 363 10.13 42.72 7.90
C HIS A 363 9.05 43.68 8.42
N ALA A 364 9.16 44.12 9.68
CA ALA A 364 8.26 45.13 10.24
C ALA A 364 8.36 46.46 9.47
N ALA A 365 9.58 46.86 9.07
CA ALA A 365 9.80 48.04 8.24
C ALA A 365 9.25 47.88 6.81
N ALA A 366 9.37 46.69 6.22
CA ALA A 366 8.81 46.37 4.90
C ALA A 366 7.27 46.40 4.91
N LEU A 367 6.63 45.85 5.95
CA LEU A 367 5.19 45.90 6.12
C LEU A 367 4.68 47.32 6.38
N ALA A 368 5.38 48.11 7.20
CA ALA A 368 5.06 49.52 7.40
C ALA A 368 5.17 50.32 6.09
N ALA A 369 6.27 50.14 5.35
CA ALA A 369 6.47 50.80 4.05
C ALA A 369 5.43 50.39 3.00
N LEU A 370 4.94 49.14 3.04
CA LEU A 370 3.81 48.71 2.24
C LEU A 370 2.53 49.39 2.70
N ASN A 371 2.25 49.45 4.00
CA ASN A 371 1.01 50.04 4.55
C ASN A 371 0.85 51.54 4.28
N ASP A 372 1.96 52.27 4.14
CA ASP A 372 1.95 53.69 3.76
C ASP A 372 1.54 53.92 2.29
N GLU A 373 1.53 52.88 1.45
CA GLU A 373 1.15 53.00 0.05
C GLU A 373 -0.36 52.89 -0.17
N ALA A 374 -0.84 53.60 -1.20
CA ALA A 374 -2.23 53.50 -1.61
C ALA A 374 -2.59 52.03 -1.96
N LEU A 375 -3.77 51.57 -1.53
CA LEU A 375 -4.22 50.18 -1.69
C LEU A 375 -3.99 49.60 -3.11
N PRO A 376 -4.29 50.31 -4.22
CA PRO A 376 -4.02 49.78 -5.56
C PRO A 376 -2.54 49.50 -5.85
N VAL A 377 -1.62 50.27 -5.26
CA VAL A 377 -0.17 50.07 -5.38
C VAL A 377 0.27 48.87 -4.55
N ARG A 378 -0.25 48.72 -3.33
CA ARG A 378 0.00 47.54 -2.46
C ARG A 378 -0.44 46.24 -3.14
N LEU A 379 -1.67 46.20 -3.64
CA LEU A 379 -2.21 45.04 -4.35
C LEU A 379 -1.40 44.72 -5.62
N ALA A 380 -0.90 45.74 -6.32
CA ALA A 380 -0.03 45.53 -7.48
C ALA A 380 1.35 44.92 -7.11
N VAL A 381 1.84 45.17 -5.89
CA VAL A 381 3.06 44.54 -5.35
C VAL A 381 2.78 43.08 -4.99
N TYR A 382 1.69 42.80 -4.27
CA TYR A 382 1.29 41.43 -3.93
C TYR A 382 1.03 40.58 -5.17
N LEU A 383 0.33 41.13 -6.17
CA LEU A 383 0.12 40.47 -7.47
C LEU A 383 1.44 40.08 -8.16
N LYS A 384 2.53 40.82 -7.90
CA LYS A 384 3.86 40.55 -8.48
C LYS A 384 4.68 39.55 -7.67
N LEU A 385 4.53 39.52 -6.35
CA LEU A 385 5.33 38.67 -5.46
C LEU A 385 4.67 37.30 -5.21
N LEU A 386 3.36 37.29 -5.01
CA LEU A 386 2.58 36.11 -4.58
C LEU A 386 1.68 35.58 -5.71
N GLY A 387 1.31 36.43 -6.68
CA GLY A 387 0.44 36.07 -7.79
C GLY A 387 -1.04 36.41 -7.53
N PRO A 388 -1.95 36.09 -8.46
CA PRO A 388 -3.36 36.49 -8.37
C PRO A 388 -4.21 35.64 -7.41
N ALA A 389 -3.86 34.37 -7.20
CA ALA A 389 -4.68 33.36 -6.53
C ALA A 389 -4.12 32.93 -5.16
N ASP A 390 -3.48 33.84 -4.42
CA ASP A 390 -2.94 33.52 -3.09
C ASP A 390 -4.06 33.47 -2.03
N ASP A 391 -4.02 32.43 -1.19
CA ASP A 391 -5.06 32.16 -0.19
C ASP A 391 -5.03 33.15 0.98
N SER A 392 -3.93 33.88 1.17
CA SER A 392 -3.78 34.86 2.26
C SER A 392 -4.53 36.18 2.05
N TYR A 393 -5.11 36.41 0.87
CA TYR A 393 -5.81 37.65 0.57
C TYR A 393 -7.17 37.77 1.29
N PRO A 394 -7.44 38.91 1.96
CA PRO A 394 -8.77 39.24 2.43
C PRO A 394 -9.82 39.27 1.32
N ASP A 395 -11.04 38.84 1.62
CA ASP A 395 -12.13 38.76 0.64
C ASP A 395 -12.53 40.13 0.06
N ASP A 396 -12.33 41.22 0.81
CA ASP A 396 -12.60 42.59 0.34
C ASP A 396 -11.55 43.10 -0.67
N TRP A 397 -10.42 42.40 -0.83
CA TRP A 397 -9.40 42.70 -1.82
C TRP A 397 -9.60 41.92 -3.12
N ARG A 398 -10.31 40.80 -3.06
CA ARG A 398 -10.55 39.89 -4.18
C ARG A 398 -11.64 40.43 -5.12
N ASP A 399 -11.52 40.09 -6.40
CA ASP A 399 -12.55 40.35 -7.40
C ASP A 399 -13.70 39.36 -7.21
N ALA A 400 -14.91 39.86 -7.00
CA ALA A 400 -16.08 39.03 -6.70
C ALA A 400 -16.43 38.01 -7.82
N GLY A 401 -15.94 38.22 -9.04
CA GLY A 401 -16.17 37.30 -10.16
C GLY A 401 -15.14 36.17 -10.26
N THR A 402 -13.90 36.38 -9.79
CA THR A 402 -12.82 35.40 -9.96
C THR A 402 -12.30 34.83 -8.64
N GLY A 403 -12.56 35.48 -7.50
CA GLY A 403 -11.96 35.11 -6.21
C GLY A 403 -10.46 35.43 -6.13
N GLU A 404 -9.90 36.10 -7.13
CA GLU A 404 -8.48 36.46 -7.25
C GLU A 404 -8.27 37.97 -7.06
N LEU A 405 -7.02 38.42 -6.90
CA LEU A 405 -6.74 39.86 -6.93
C LEU A 405 -7.09 40.51 -8.29
N PRO A 406 -7.62 41.75 -8.30
CA PRO A 406 -7.91 42.47 -9.52
C PRO A 406 -6.67 42.65 -10.40
N THR A 407 -6.88 42.60 -11.73
CA THR A 407 -5.80 42.82 -12.70
C THR A 407 -5.19 44.22 -12.58
N LEU A 408 -3.96 44.41 -13.06
CA LEU A 408 -3.29 45.72 -13.08
C LEU A 408 -4.13 46.82 -13.74
N GLN A 409 -4.97 46.47 -14.72
CA GLN A 409 -5.86 47.43 -15.36
C GLN A 409 -6.96 47.92 -14.41
N ARG A 410 -7.65 46.98 -13.74
CA ARG A 410 -8.69 47.31 -12.74
C ARG A 410 -8.12 48.05 -11.53
N LEU A 411 -6.91 47.69 -11.09
CA LEU A 411 -6.22 48.40 -10.01
C LEU A 411 -5.89 49.84 -10.41
N ALA A 412 -5.45 50.07 -11.66
CA ALA A 412 -5.16 51.42 -12.15
C ALA A 412 -6.42 52.28 -12.21
N GLU A 413 -7.54 51.71 -12.67
CA GLU A 413 -8.86 52.34 -12.66
C GLU A 413 -9.31 52.69 -11.22
N ARG A 414 -9.23 51.74 -10.28
CA ARG A 414 -9.56 51.96 -8.85
C ARG A 414 -8.67 53.02 -8.19
N GLY A 415 -7.43 53.14 -8.65
CA GLY A 415 -6.46 54.14 -8.18
C GLY A 415 -6.50 55.47 -8.90
N GLY A 416 -7.42 55.66 -9.87
CA GLY A 416 -7.51 56.89 -10.66
C GLY A 416 -6.21 57.24 -11.41
N MET A 417 -5.45 56.24 -11.85
CA MET A 417 -4.15 56.42 -12.50
C MET A 417 -4.00 55.57 -13.76
N SER A 418 -3.01 55.90 -14.60
CA SER A 418 -2.68 55.07 -15.75
C SER A 418 -1.94 53.79 -15.34
N VAL A 419 -2.11 52.70 -16.08
CA VAL A 419 -1.37 51.43 -15.86
C VAL A 419 0.16 51.64 -15.85
N PRO A 420 0.77 52.46 -16.74
CA PRO A 420 2.19 52.80 -16.66
C PRO A 420 2.58 53.48 -15.33
N THR A 421 1.75 54.40 -14.82
CA THR A 421 1.98 55.06 -13.53
C THR A 421 1.93 54.06 -12.38
N LEU A 422 0.95 53.15 -12.38
CA LEU A 422 0.83 52.10 -11.38
C LEU A 422 2.05 51.16 -11.39
N ARG A 423 2.51 50.74 -12.57
CA ARG A 423 3.71 49.91 -12.72
C ARG A 423 4.96 50.61 -12.20
N LYS A 424 5.12 51.91 -12.50
CA LYS A 424 6.25 52.72 -12.01
C LYS A 424 6.25 52.81 -10.48
N ARG A 425 5.09 53.09 -9.86
CA ARG A 425 4.94 53.15 -8.39
C ARG A 425 5.20 51.79 -7.74
N ARG A 426 4.61 50.71 -8.27
CA ARG A 426 4.87 49.33 -7.83
C ARG A 426 6.36 49.00 -7.85
N ASN A 427 7.06 49.29 -8.96
CA ASN A 427 8.49 49.01 -9.07
C ASN A 427 9.32 49.81 -8.06
N ALA A 428 9.00 51.09 -7.85
CA ALA A 428 9.67 51.90 -6.82
C ALA A 428 9.42 51.38 -5.38
N VAL A 429 8.25 50.80 -5.11
CA VAL A 429 7.97 50.13 -3.84
C VAL A 429 8.81 48.84 -3.73
N LEU A 430 8.83 48.01 -4.77
CA LEU A 430 9.65 46.78 -4.79
C LEU A 430 11.13 47.08 -4.56
N GLU A 431 11.69 48.10 -5.22
CA GLU A 431 13.08 48.53 -5.02
C GLU A 431 13.36 48.97 -3.56
N ARG A 432 12.42 49.70 -2.94
CA ARG A 432 12.53 50.07 -1.52
C ARG A 432 12.45 48.85 -0.60
N LEU A 433 11.59 47.89 -0.90
CA LEU A 433 11.46 46.66 -0.11
C LEU A 433 12.73 45.82 -0.18
N THR A 434 13.32 45.65 -1.38
CA THR A 434 14.60 44.96 -1.55
C THR A 434 15.74 45.64 -0.79
N GLY A 435 15.75 46.98 -0.74
CA GLY A 435 16.72 47.74 0.06
C GLY A 435 16.54 47.61 1.58
N LEU A 436 15.32 47.34 2.06
CA LEU A 436 14.99 47.16 3.48
C LEU A 436 15.21 45.71 3.96
N THR A 437 15.14 44.71 3.07
CA THR A 437 15.35 43.30 3.39
C THR A 437 16.82 42.84 3.29
N GLY A 438 17.75 43.72 2.89
CA GLY A 438 19.19 43.48 2.98
C GLY A 438 19.73 42.39 2.05
N GLU A 439 19.01 42.00 1.00
CA GLU A 439 19.56 41.11 -0.03
C GLU A 439 20.28 41.92 -1.10
N HIS A 440 21.60 42.08 -0.93
CA HIS A 440 22.51 42.37 -2.03
C HIS A 440 22.50 41.17 -2.99
N HIS A 441 21.68 41.25 -4.05
CA HIS A 441 21.88 40.44 -5.24
C HIS A 441 22.85 41.21 -6.15
N GLU A 442 24.16 40.95 -6.02
CA GLU A 442 25.10 41.29 -7.09
C GLU A 442 25.02 40.22 -8.21
N PRO A 443 25.26 40.61 -9.47
CA PRO A 443 24.99 39.81 -10.67
C PRO A 443 25.86 38.56 -10.84
#